data_AF-A0A3S5ANL6-F1
#
_entry.id   AF-A0A3S5ANL6-F1
#
_cell.length_a   1.000
_cell.length_b   1.000
_cell.length_c   1.000
_cell.angle_alpha   90.00
_cell.angle_beta   90.00
_cell.angle_gamma   90.00
#
_symmetry.space_group_name_H-M   'P 1'
#
loop_
_entity.id
_entity.type
_entity.pdbx_description
1 polymer ?
#
loop_
_entity_poly.entity_id
_entity_poly.type
_entity_poly.pdbx_seq_one_letter_code
_entity_poly.pdbx_strand_id
1 'polypeptide(L)'
;MVQQVQGAALPIAFDTLNLNAGLNNGRAQADWLIKLTNNGQFNGNVQIADPQVRRTISGNVNITNVSLALLNPILTQGEKAAGMLNANLQLGGNAQNPLVFGRLALDKVAIVGHWMPFDMTEGRLALNFNGMTSTLEGLLATTHGQLNLSGDADWRDINAWRARIAAKGDRLRVTLPPMVRIDVSPDVVFEATPQLFSLNGSVGIPWARITVQELPESAVGVSPDEVMLDNQLKPIQPATAGIPINSNLTIRVGNDVRLDAFGLKARLRGDLRVAQDQNGLGVHGQINIPSGRFHAYGQDLLVRKGQLIFSGPPDQPLLNIEAIRNPDATENDVTAGVRVTGMADAPRLEVFSDPAMSQQEALSYLLRGQGLGAGGADGNAMTSMLIGMGVAQSGQLVGKIGEAFGVSNLALDTEGVGDSSQVVVSGYVLPGLQVKYGVGIFDSLATLTLRYRLMPRLYLEAVSGLDQALDVLYQFEF
;
A
#
# COMPACT_ATOMS: atom_id res chain seq x y z
N MET A 1 38.31 -12.04 8.35
CA MET A 1 38.07 -12.59 7.00
C MET A 1 36.98 -11.75 6.35
N VAL A 2 37.05 -11.46 5.04
CA VAL A 2 35.98 -10.72 4.35
C VAL A 2 35.15 -11.72 3.58
N GLN A 3 33.91 -11.96 4.02
CA GLN A 3 32.98 -12.80 3.28
C GLN A 3 32.18 -11.93 2.32
N GLN A 4 32.12 -12.31 1.05
CA GLN A 4 31.26 -11.66 0.07
C GLN A 4 29.86 -12.26 0.17
N VAL A 5 28.87 -11.43 0.48
CA VAL A 5 27.45 -11.80 0.51
C VAL A 5 26.74 -10.88 -0.49
N GLN A 6 26.27 -11.46 -1.61
CA GLN A 6 25.58 -10.71 -2.68
C GLN A 6 26.35 -9.45 -3.17
N GLY A 7 27.68 -9.54 -3.23
CA GLY A 7 28.55 -8.43 -3.68
C GLY A 7 28.90 -7.40 -2.60
N ALA A 8 28.36 -7.52 -1.38
CA ALA A 8 28.74 -6.73 -0.22
C ALA A 8 29.76 -7.49 0.65
N ALA A 9 30.78 -6.78 1.12
CA ALA A 9 31.76 -7.30 2.05
C ALA A 9 31.18 -7.33 3.47
N LEU A 10 31.07 -8.52 4.06
CA LEU A 10 30.80 -8.73 5.47
C LEU A 10 32.13 -8.92 6.21
N PRO A 11 32.69 -7.87 6.84
CA PRO A 11 33.90 -8.01 7.63
C PRO A 11 33.57 -8.74 8.93
N ILE A 12 33.89 -10.03 9.00
CA ILE A 12 33.84 -10.80 10.25
C ILE A 12 35.27 -10.89 10.79
N ALA A 13 35.52 -10.16 11.87
CA ALA A 13 36.76 -10.21 12.63
C ALA A 13 36.60 -11.13 13.84
N PHE A 14 37.65 -11.89 14.15
CA PHE A 14 37.65 -12.89 15.21
C PHE A 14 38.77 -12.59 16.20
N ASP A 15 38.45 -12.56 17.48
CA ASP A 15 39.44 -12.58 18.57
C ASP A 15 39.90 -14.02 18.85
N THR A 16 39.03 -14.99 18.58
CA THR A 16 39.35 -16.42 18.69
C THR A 16 38.53 -17.19 17.67
N LEU A 17 39.19 -18.08 16.93
CA LEU A 17 38.55 -19.03 16.02
C LEU A 17 39.21 -20.39 16.21
N ASN A 18 38.65 -21.19 17.10
CA ASN A 18 39.07 -22.57 17.33
C ASN A 18 37.99 -23.49 16.77
N LEU A 19 38.37 -24.35 15.84
CA LEU A 19 37.52 -25.38 15.25
C LEU A 19 38.29 -26.70 15.32
N ASN A 20 37.82 -27.62 16.14
CA ASN A 20 38.37 -28.97 16.22
C ASN A 20 37.30 -29.95 15.75
N ALA A 21 37.61 -30.72 14.73
CA ALA A 21 36.74 -31.79 14.26
C ALA A 21 37.57 -33.06 14.08
N GLY A 22 37.01 -34.20 14.47
CA GLY A 22 37.70 -35.47 14.39
C GLY A 22 36.75 -36.65 14.37
N LEU A 23 37.20 -37.74 13.76
CA LEU A 23 36.53 -39.03 13.80
C LEU A 23 37.43 -40.01 14.55
N ASN A 24 37.08 -40.32 15.79
CA ASN A 24 37.86 -41.19 16.66
C ASN A 24 37.00 -42.34 17.17
N ASN A 25 37.46 -43.58 16.98
CA ASN A 25 36.81 -44.79 17.51
C ASN A 25 35.30 -44.88 17.19
N GLY A 26 34.92 -44.61 15.93
CA GLY A 26 33.52 -44.65 15.49
C GLY A 26 32.64 -43.51 16.05
N ARG A 27 33.25 -42.44 16.57
CA ARG A 27 32.55 -41.22 17.01
C ARG A 27 33.10 -40.01 16.26
N ALA A 28 32.20 -39.27 15.61
CA ALA A 28 32.52 -37.96 15.07
C ALA A 28 32.32 -36.92 16.17
N GLN A 29 33.26 -36.01 16.35
CA GLN A 29 33.18 -34.93 17.32
C GLN A 29 33.55 -33.62 16.64
N ALA A 30 32.83 -32.56 17.01
CA ALA A 30 33.08 -31.20 16.59
C ALA A 30 33.01 -30.28 17.82
N ASP A 31 34.08 -29.55 18.06
CA ASP A 31 34.20 -28.52 19.08
C ASP A 31 34.51 -27.20 18.41
N TRP A 32 33.82 -26.14 18.83
CA TRP A 32 34.12 -24.80 18.35
C TRP A 32 34.08 -23.76 19.46
N LEU A 33 34.98 -22.79 19.34
CA LEU A 33 34.94 -21.53 20.07
C LEU A 33 35.23 -20.40 19.09
N ILE A 34 34.21 -19.60 18.84
CA ILE A 34 34.26 -18.46 17.94
C ILE A 34 33.93 -17.22 18.76
N LYS A 35 34.93 -16.36 18.99
CA LYS A 35 34.76 -15.05 19.61
C LYS A 35 34.90 -13.99 18.52
N LEU A 36 33.85 -13.21 18.31
CA LEU A 36 33.84 -12.14 17.34
C LEU A 36 34.43 -10.87 17.96
N THR A 37 35.30 -10.18 17.22
CA THR A 37 35.89 -8.92 17.69
C THR A 37 34.80 -7.90 17.94
N ASN A 38 34.81 -7.28 19.13
CA ASN A 38 33.80 -6.32 19.60
C ASN A 38 32.35 -6.85 19.57
N ASN A 39 32.16 -8.17 19.66
CA ASN A 39 30.85 -8.79 19.63
C ASN A 39 30.87 -10.06 20.50
N GLY A 40 29.75 -10.78 20.57
CA GLY A 40 29.58 -11.99 21.36
C GLY A 40 30.38 -13.19 20.85
N GLN A 41 30.04 -14.34 21.43
CA GLN A 41 30.70 -15.60 21.12
C GLN A 41 29.71 -16.72 20.87
N PHE A 42 30.17 -17.69 20.07
CA PHE A 42 29.50 -18.95 19.79
C PHE A 42 30.44 -20.06 20.23
N ASN A 43 29.93 -20.99 21.04
CA ASN A 43 30.68 -22.18 21.39
C ASN A 43 29.79 -23.42 21.39
N GLY A 44 30.40 -24.57 21.21
CA GLY A 44 29.69 -25.82 21.31
C GLY A 44 30.61 -27.01 21.24
N ASN A 45 30.07 -28.13 21.70
CA ASN A 45 30.62 -29.46 21.53
C ASN A 45 29.48 -30.32 21.04
N VAL A 46 29.65 -30.97 19.90
CA VAL A 46 28.69 -31.92 19.35
C VAL A 46 29.41 -33.21 19.03
N GLN A 47 28.82 -34.31 19.47
CA GLN A 47 29.29 -35.66 19.20
C GLN A 47 28.20 -36.46 18.49
N ILE A 48 28.59 -37.17 17.43
CA ILE A 48 27.79 -38.16 16.74
C ILE A 48 28.42 -39.53 16.99
N ALA A 49 27.77 -40.35 17.80
CA ALA A 49 28.15 -41.74 17.99
C ALA A 49 27.56 -42.62 16.89
N ASP A 50 28.40 -43.52 16.36
CA ASP A 50 28.07 -44.41 15.25
C ASP A 50 27.46 -43.65 14.04
N PRO A 51 28.26 -42.81 13.35
CA PRO A 51 27.78 -41.98 12.23
C PRO A 51 27.21 -42.77 11.04
N GLN A 52 27.55 -44.06 10.93
CA GLN A 52 27.11 -44.88 9.80
C GLN A 52 25.72 -45.48 10.02
N VAL A 53 25.40 -45.88 11.25
CA VAL A 53 24.15 -46.59 11.53
C VAL A 53 23.23 -45.76 12.43
N ARG A 54 23.55 -45.64 13.72
CA ARG A 54 22.62 -45.05 14.71
C ARG A 54 22.58 -43.54 14.70
N ARG A 55 23.66 -42.87 14.29
CA ARG A 55 23.79 -41.40 14.22
C ARG A 55 23.27 -40.72 15.49
N THR A 56 23.68 -41.24 16.66
CA THR A 56 23.24 -40.73 17.96
C THR A 56 23.92 -39.39 18.22
N ILE A 57 23.15 -38.34 18.49
CA ILE A 57 23.63 -36.98 18.66
C ILE A 57 23.65 -36.66 20.15
N SER A 58 24.70 -36.01 20.62
CA SER A 58 24.77 -35.42 21.95
C SER A 58 25.65 -34.19 21.93
N GLY A 59 25.38 -33.20 22.77
CA GLY A 59 26.22 -32.02 22.83
C GLY A 59 25.55 -30.80 23.43
N ASN A 60 26.27 -29.69 23.41
CA ASN A 60 25.80 -28.38 23.82
C ASN A 60 26.16 -27.32 22.78
N VAL A 61 25.28 -26.35 22.61
CA VAL A 61 25.48 -25.19 21.74
C VAL A 61 25.09 -23.95 22.54
N ASN A 62 26.03 -23.02 22.69
CA ASN A 62 25.82 -21.76 23.38
C ASN A 62 26.11 -20.58 22.46
N ILE A 63 25.24 -19.58 22.56
CA ILE A 63 25.42 -18.27 21.95
C ILE A 63 25.36 -17.26 23.09
N THR A 64 26.37 -16.42 23.22
CA THR A 64 26.45 -15.43 24.30
C THR A 64 26.64 -14.06 23.71
N ASN A 65 25.65 -13.19 23.90
CA ASN A 65 25.69 -11.76 23.59
C ASN A 65 26.07 -11.43 22.13
N VAL A 66 25.56 -12.20 21.18
CA VAL A 66 25.83 -11.95 19.76
C VAL A 66 24.90 -10.85 19.26
N SER A 67 25.47 -9.73 18.82
CA SER A 67 24.72 -8.60 18.31
C SER A 67 24.38 -8.77 16.82
N LEU A 68 23.11 -8.56 16.47
CA LEU A 68 22.65 -8.52 15.07
C LEU A 68 23.24 -7.36 14.26
N ALA A 69 23.86 -6.37 14.92
CA ALA A 69 24.57 -5.28 14.24
C ALA A 69 25.69 -5.77 13.33
N LEU A 70 26.16 -7.01 13.51
CA LEU A 70 27.11 -7.65 12.60
C LEU A 70 26.59 -7.75 11.17
N LEU A 71 25.27 -7.75 10.95
CA LEU A 71 24.66 -7.88 9.63
C LEU A 71 24.61 -6.54 8.87
N ASN A 72 24.78 -5.40 9.54
CA ASN A 72 24.64 -4.07 8.92
C ASN A 72 25.52 -3.85 7.68
N PRO A 73 26.77 -4.37 7.55
CA PRO A 73 27.59 -4.15 6.37
C PRO A 73 27.05 -4.76 5.07
N ILE A 74 26.14 -5.75 5.17
CA ILE A 74 25.50 -6.38 3.99
C ILE A 74 24.09 -5.86 3.75
N LEU A 75 23.60 -4.97 4.61
CA LEU A 75 22.31 -4.33 4.43
C LEU A 75 22.43 -3.12 3.49
N THR A 76 21.34 -2.78 2.81
CA THR A 76 21.33 -1.62 1.91
C THR A 76 21.32 -0.31 2.71
N GLN A 77 21.67 0.79 2.05
CA GLN A 77 21.73 2.10 2.71
C GLN A 77 20.36 2.49 3.29
N GLY A 78 20.32 2.74 4.60
CA GLY A 78 19.09 3.07 5.35
C GLY A 78 18.54 1.90 6.16
N GLU A 79 18.95 0.66 5.84
CA GLU A 79 18.59 -0.53 6.59
C GLU A 79 19.51 -0.74 7.79
N LYS A 80 18.94 -1.28 8.87
CA LYS A 80 19.65 -1.56 10.12
C LYS A 80 19.06 -2.78 10.80
N ALA A 81 19.92 -3.59 11.39
CA ALA A 81 19.57 -4.64 12.31
C ALA A 81 20.33 -4.45 13.63
N ALA A 82 19.59 -4.49 14.73
CA ALA A 82 20.12 -4.49 16.09
C ALA A 82 19.34 -5.50 16.93
N GLY A 83 19.96 -5.97 18.00
CA GLY A 83 19.43 -7.00 18.87
C GLY A 83 20.55 -7.85 19.44
N MET A 84 20.24 -8.57 20.51
CA MET A 84 21.18 -9.42 21.24
C MET A 84 20.65 -10.85 21.25
N LEU A 85 21.33 -11.74 20.54
CA LEU A 85 21.04 -13.16 20.48
C LEU A 85 21.78 -13.90 21.59
N ASN A 86 21.03 -14.71 22.33
CA ASN A 86 21.53 -15.62 23.35
C ASN A 86 20.90 -17.00 23.17
N ALA A 87 21.67 -18.05 23.39
CA ALA A 87 21.15 -19.41 23.37
C ALA A 87 21.95 -20.30 24.32
N ASN A 88 21.26 -21.21 24.98
CA ASN A 88 21.85 -22.33 25.71
C ASN A 88 21.03 -23.57 25.36
N LEU A 89 21.58 -24.40 24.48
CA LEU A 89 20.91 -25.55 23.90
C LEU A 89 21.68 -26.83 24.21
N GLN A 90 20.98 -27.85 24.65
CA GLN A 90 21.48 -29.21 24.78
C GLN A 90 20.86 -30.09 23.70
N LEU A 91 21.72 -30.80 22.97
CA LEU A 91 21.34 -31.71 21.90
C LEU A 91 21.40 -33.16 22.40
N GLY A 92 20.46 -33.98 21.93
CA GLY A 92 20.34 -35.39 22.24
C GLY A 92 19.65 -36.18 21.12
N GLY A 93 19.40 -37.47 21.35
CA GLY A 93 18.64 -38.31 20.42
C GLY A 93 19.47 -38.81 19.24
N ASN A 94 18.91 -38.80 18.04
CA ASN A 94 19.61 -39.22 16.82
C ASN A 94 19.20 -38.34 15.63
N ALA A 95 19.87 -38.52 14.48
CA ALA A 95 19.62 -37.72 13.29
C ALA A 95 18.17 -37.78 12.75
N GLN A 96 17.40 -38.83 13.06
CA GLN A 96 15.99 -38.95 12.67
C GLN A 96 15.04 -38.36 13.71
N ASN A 97 15.43 -38.37 14.98
CA ASN A 97 14.66 -37.88 16.12
C ASN A 97 15.55 -37.01 17.01
N PRO A 98 15.88 -35.78 16.57
CA PRO A 98 16.75 -34.90 17.33
C PRO A 98 16.01 -34.35 18.56
N LEU A 99 16.63 -34.51 19.73
CA LEU A 99 16.17 -33.90 20.97
C LEU A 99 16.92 -32.59 21.17
N VAL A 100 16.19 -31.50 21.38
CA VAL A 100 16.74 -30.18 21.70
C VAL A 100 16.11 -29.70 23.00
N PHE A 101 16.95 -29.29 23.94
CA PHE A 101 16.50 -28.72 25.22
C PHE A 101 17.14 -27.37 25.44
N GLY A 102 16.43 -26.45 26.10
CA GLY A 102 16.96 -25.16 26.50
C GLY A 102 16.26 -24.00 25.81
N ARG A 103 16.92 -22.84 25.74
CA ARG A 103 16.29 -21.58 25.31
C ARG A 103 17.16 -20.84 24.31
N LEU A 104 16.52 -20.30 23.29
CA LEU A 104 17.05 -19.26 22.41
C LEU A 104 16.25 -17.99 22.66
N ALA A 105 16.93 -16.87 22.87
CA ALA A 105 16.32 -15.57 23.10
C ALA A 105 16.99 -14.52 22.22
N LEU A 106 16.18 -13.63 21.67
CA LEU A 106 16.62 -12.48 20.93
C LEU A 106 15.97 -11.25 21.56
N ASP A 107 16.78 -10.40 22.18
CA ASP A 107 16.32 -9.23 22.94
C ASP A 107 16.72 -7.92 22.27
N LYS A 108 15.99 -6.84 22.56
CA LYS A 108 16.25 -5.48 22.05
C LYS A 108 16.34 -5.43 20.53
N VAL A 109 15.48 -6.20 19.86
CA VAL A 109 15.42 -6.25 18.41
C VAL A 109 14.97 -4.91 17.87
N ALA A 110 15.78 -4.30 17.02
CA ALA A 110 15.35 -3.14 16.25
C ALA A 110 15.78 -3.37 14.81
N ILE A 111 14.82 -3.35 13.90
CA ILE A 111 15.05 -3.66 12.49
C ILE A 111 14.34 -2.62 11.64
N VAL A 112 15.11 -2.02 10.75
CA VAL A 112 14.64 -1.14 9.68
C VAL A 112 15.09 -1.80 8.39
N GLY A 113 14.14 -2.18 7.54
CA GLY A 113 14.43 -2.98 6.36
C GLY A 113 13.34 -2.84 5.32
N HIS A 114 13.70 -2.66 4.05
CA HIS A 114 12.73 -2.60 2.95
C HIS A 114 12.05 -3.96 2.72
N TRP A 115 12.69 -5.04 3.15
CA TRP A 115 12.16 -6.40 3.14
C TRP A 115 11.05 -6.64 4.18
N MET A 116 10.83 -5.72 5.12
CA MET A 116 9.69 -5.75 6.02
C MET A 116 8.74 -4.59 5.75
N PRO A 117 7.42 -4.83 5.86
CA PRO A 117 6.43 -3.79 5.63
C PRO A 117 6.36 -2.75 6.76
N PHE A 118 7.04 -2.96 7.90
CA PHE A 118 7.05 -2.06 9.05
C PHE A 118 8.43 -2.04 9.73
N ASP A 119 8.75 -0.89 10.32
CA ASP A 119 9.94 -0.73 11.16
C ASP A 119 9.68 -1.25 12.58
N MET A 120 10.62 -2.04 13.08
CA MET A 120 10.62 -2.57 14.44
C MET A 120 11.53 -1.72 15.31
N THR A 121 10.98 -1.12 16.37
CA THR A 121 11.70 -0.21 17.27
C THR A 121 12.27 -0.94 18.49
N GLU A 122 11.53 -1.91 19.02
CA GLU A 122 11.99 -2.83 20.06
C GLU A 122 11.27 -4.17 19.88
N GLY A 123 11.96 -5.27 20.14
CA GLY A 123 11.35 -6.59 20.09
C GLY A 123 12.07 -7.57 20.98
N ARG A 124 11.31 -8.57 21.44
CA ARG A 124 11.83 -9.73 22.15
C ARG A 124 11.20 -10.97 21.58
N LEU A 125 12.02 -11.97 21.31
CA LEU A 125 11.61 -13.30 20.87
C LEU A 125 12.26 -14.35 21.77
N ALA A 126 11.48 -15.34 22.19
CA ALA A 126 11.97 -16.46 22.99
C ALA A 126 11.44 -17.77 22.42
N LEU A 127 12.36 -18.69 22.14
CA LEU A 127 12.09 -20.06 21.75
C LEU A 127 12.54 -20.98 22.88
N ASN A 128 11.61 -21.75 23.44
CA ASN A 128 11.92 -22.75 24.46
C ASN A 128 11.78 -24.14 23.86
N PHE A 129 12.86 -24.91 23.88
CA PHE A 129 12.93 -26.26 23.35
C PHE A 129 12.77 -27.28 24.48
N ASN A 130 11.92 -28.27 24.27
CA ASN A 130 11.68 -29.37 25.20
C ASN A 130 11.60 -30.70 24.43
N GLY A 131 12.77 -31.27 24.14
CA GLY A 131 12.92 -32.52 23.40
C GLY A 131 12.59 -32.32 21.91
N MET A 132 11.46 -32.88 21.47
CA MET A 132 11.00 -32.81 20.07
C MET A 132 9.90 -31.78 19.84
N THR A 133 9.76 -30.85 20.80
CA THR A 133 8.77 -29.77 20.75
C THR A 133 9.40 -28.45 21.13
N SER A 134 8.82 -27.34 20.68
CA SER A 134 9.20 -26.00 21.13
C SER A 134 8.00 -25.07 21.26
N THR A 135 8.12 -24.06 22.12
CA THR A 135 7.22 -22.91 22.15
C THR A 135 7.94 -21.64 21.70
N LEU A 136 7.20 -20.75 21.05
CA LEU A 136 7.63 -19.41 20.64
C LEU A 136 6.77 -18.38 21.37
N GLU A 137 7.42 -17.39 21.97
CA GLU A 137 6.79 -16.18 22.49
C GLU A 137 7.50 -14.96 21.93
N GLY A 138 6.74 -13.97 21.49
CA GLY A 138 7.28 -12.76 20.92
C GLY A 138 6.43 -11.53 21.19
N LEU A 139 7.10 -10.41 21.46
CA LEU A 139 6.49 -9.09 21.53
C LEU A 139 7.34 -8.15 20.69
N LEU A 140 6.75 -7.62 19.63
CA LEU A 140 7.40 -6.72 18.69
C LEU A 140 6.69 -5.37 18.71
N ALA A 141 7.41 -4.31 19.07
CA ALA A 141 6.94 -2.95 19.02
C ALA A 141 7.36 -2.28 17.70
N THR A 142 6.44 -1.50 17.15
CA THR A 142 6.65 -0.64 15.99
C THR A 142 6.38 0.80 16.40
N THR A 143 6.61 1.75 15.50
CA THR A 143 6.33 3.18 15.76
C THR A 143 4.85 3.47 16.09
N HIS A 144 3.91 2.68 15.58
CA HIS A 144 2.46 2.97 15.68
C HIS A 144 1.64 1.89 16.41
N GLY A 145 2.24 0.76 16.73
CA GLY A 145 1.52 -0.41 17.23
C GLY A 145 2.43 -1.52 17.72
N GLN A 146 1.82 -2.62 18.16
CA GLN A 146 2.53 -3.79 18.68
C GLN A 146 2.01 -5.08 18.02
N LEU A 147 2.89 -6.08 17.93
CA LEU A 147 2.60 -7.41 17.41
C LEU A 147 3.02 -8.46 18.43
N ASN A 148 2.05 -9.23 18.89
CA ASN A 148 2.25 -10.39 19.75
C ASN A 148 2.36 -11.64 18.88
N LEU A 149 3.37 -12.45 19.15
CA LEU A 149 3.61 -13.73 18.51
C LEU A 149 3.55 -14.83 19.56
N SER A 150 2.83 -15.89 19.27
CA SER A 150 2.80 -17.11 20.08
C SER A 150 2.80 -18.31 19.16
N GLY A 151 3.60 -19.32 19.42
CA GLY A 151 3.66 -20.48 18.56
C GLY A 151 4.14 -21.74 19.24
N ASP A 152 3.99 -22.85 18.52
CA ASP A 152 4.42 -24.16 18.93
C ASP A 152 4.94 -24.93 17.71
N ALA A 153 5.88 -25.84 17.93
CA ALA A 153 6.35 -26.75 16.90
C ALA A 153 6.59 -28.14 17.49
N ASP A 154 6.43 -29.15 16.65
CA ASP A 154 6.47 -30.56 17.01
C ASP A 154 7.06 -31.34 15.83
N TRP A 155 8.25 -31.91 16.05
CA TRP A 155 8.99 -32.69 15.07
C TRP A 155 9.28 -34.10 15.60
N ARG A 156 8.37 -34.65 16.42
CA ARG A 156 8.47 -36.05 16.89
C ARG A 156 8.53 -37.06 15.74
N ASP A 157 7.97 -36.69 14.59
CA ASP A 157 8.21 -37.35 13.31
C ASP A 157 8.73 -36.30 12.33
N ILE A 158 9.99 -36.45 11.89
CA ILE A 158 10.63 -35.50 10.97
C ILE A 158 10.00 -35.51 9.57
N ASN A 159 9.24 -36.54 9.20
CA ASN A 159 8.51 -36.60 7.94
C ASN A 159 7.07 -36.06 8.06
N ALA A 160 6.62 -35.77 9.28
CA ALA A 160 5.29 -35.26 9.59
C ALA A 160 5.35 -34.15 10.65
N TRP A 161 6.38 -33.30 10.59
CA TRP A 161 6.54 -32.19 11.51
C TRP A 161 5.42 -31.16 11.33
N ARG A 162 5.11 -30.43 12.39
CA ARG A 162 4.18 -29.30 12.37
C ARG A 162 4.78 -28.11 13.11
N ALA A 163 4.52 -26.92 12.59
CA ALA A 163 4.78 -25.67 13.26
C ALA A 163 3.56 -24.76 13.13
N ARG A 164 3.22 -24.05 14.20
CA ARG A 164 2.10 -23.13 14.26
C ARG A 164 2.55 -21.82 14.90
N ILE A 165 2.23 -20.69 14.28
CA ILE A 165 2.51 -19.35 14.78
C ILE A 165 1.23 -18.53 14.67
N ALA A 166 0.70 -18.10 15.81
CA ALA A 166 -0.35 -17.10 15.89
C ALA A 166 0.27 -15.71 16.05
N ALA A 167 -0.23 -14.76 15.27
CA ALA A 167 0.23 -13.38 15.21
C ALA A 167 -0.96 -12.45 15.41
N LYS A 168 -0.93 -11.68 16.50
CA LYS A 168 -1.98 -10.73 16.87
C LYS A 168 -1.41 -9.34 17.08
N GLY A 169 -1.83 -8.39 16.26
CA GLY A 169 -1.34 -7.03 16.30
C GLY A 169 -2.45 -6.00 16.33
N ASP A 170 -2.08 -4.78 16.75
CA ASP A 170 -2.95 -3.62 16.69
C ASP A 170 -2.24 -2.45 16.04
N ARG A 171 -2.85 -1.88 15.00
CA ARG A 171 -2.39 -0.69 14.25
C ARG A 171 -0.91 -0.72 13.85
N LEU A 172 -0.52 -1.80 13.19
CA LEU A 172 0.79 -1.90 12.56
C LEU A 172 0.80 -1.03 11.30
N ARG A 173 1.55 0.08 11.33
CA ARG A 173 1.72 0.97 10.19
C ARG A 173 2.56 0.29 9.13
N VAL A 174 1.95 0.03 7.98
CA VAL A 174 2.63 -0.41 6.76
C VAL A 174 2.68 0.73 5.76
N THR A 175 3.87 0.99 5.22
CA THR A 175 4.10 2.03 4.21
C THR A 175 4.74 1.39 2.99
N LEU A 176 4.07 1.48 1.84
CA LEU A 176 4.65 1.15 0.53
C LEU A 176 4.73 2.46 -0.28
N PRO A 177 5.85 3.19 -0.20
CA PRO A 177 6.03 4.41 -0.98
C PRO A 177 6.03 4.11 -2.49
N PRO A 178 5.53 5.04 -3.33
CA PRO A 178 4.89 6.30 -2.96
C PRO A 178 3.37 6.18 -2.70
N MET A 179 2.79 4.99 -2.87
CA MET A 179 1.35 4.86 -3.13
C MET A 179 0.49 4.58 -1.90
N VAL A 180 0.98 3.82 -0.92
CA VAL A 180 0.10 3.20 0.09
C VAL A 180 0.63 3.41 1.50
N ARG A 181 -0.24 3.90 2.39
CA ARG A 181 -0.05 3.86 3.85
C ARG A 181 -1.27 3.21 4.48
N ILE A 182 -1.07 2.18 5.30
CA ILE A 182 -2.15 1.39 5.91
C ILE A 182 -1.82 1.13 7.38
N ASP A 183 -2.81 1.13 8.27
CA ASP A 183 -2.71 0.50 9.59
C ASP A 183 -3.38 -0.86 9.51
N VAL A 184 -2.68 -1.89 9.96
CA VAL A 184 -3.14 -3.27 9.93
C VAL A 184 -3.22 -3.81 11.35
N SER A 185 -4.36 -4.38 11.72
CA SER A 185 -4.56 -5.12 12.97
C SER A 185 -4.80 -6.59 12.64
N PRO A 186 -3.74 -7.41 12.52
CA PRO A 186 -3.87 -8.83 12.19
C PRO A 186 -4.30 -9.66 13.41
N ASP A 187 -5.10 -10.70 13.17
CA ASP A 187 -5.34 -11.83 14.07
C ASP A 187 -5.30 -13.08 13.18
N VAL A 188 -4.09 -13.60 12.97
CA VAL A 188 -3.80 -14.64 11.97
C VAL A 188 -3.01 -15.79 12.58
N VAL A 189 -3.17 -16.97 12.00
CA VAL A 189 -2.45 -18.19 12.34
C VAL A 189 -1.80 -18.73 11.08
N PHE A 190 -0.49 -18.88 11.13
CA PHE A 190 0.32 -19.56 10.14
C PHE A 190 0.62 -20.98 10.62
N GLU A 191 0.35 -21.98 9.80
CA GLU A 191 0.71 -23.38 10.06
C GLU A 191 1.58 -23.91 8.93
N ALA A 192 2.60 -24.69 9.29
CA ALA A 192 3.53 -25.26 8.35
C ALA A 192 3.70 -26.76 8.61
N THR A 193 3.64 -27.54 7.53
CA THR A 193 3.94 -28.96 7.48
C THR A 193 4.84 -29.24 6.26
N PRO A 194 5.44 -30.43 6.13
CA PRO A 194 6.20 -30.78 4.92
C PRO A 194 5.38 -30.74 3.63
N GLN A 195 4.04 -30.77 3.71
CA GLN A 195 3.14 -30.86 2.56
C GLN A 195 2.40 -29.55 2.26
N LEU A 196 2.20 -28.67 3.25
CA LEU A 196 1.42 -27.46 3.07
C LEU A 196 1.82 -26.34 4.05
N PHE A 197 1.85 -25.11 3.56
CA PHE A 197 1.80 -23.90 4.38
C PHE A 197 0.40 -23.32 4.33
N SER A 198 -0.17 -23.03 5.50
CA SER A 198 -1.52 -22.47 5.63
C SER A 198 -1.47 -21.14 6.38
N LEU A 199 -2.20 -20.13 5.89
CA LEU A 199 -2.34 -18.84 6.54
C LEU A 199 -3.82 -18.49 6.68
N ASN A 200 -4.34 -18.50 7.90
CA ASN A 200 -5.75 -18.32 8.18
C ASN A 200 -5.99 -17.21 9.19
N GLY A 201 -7.10 -16.49 9.09
CA GLY A 201 -7.52 -15.54 10.13
C GLY A 201 -8.19 -14.30 9.60
N SER A 202 -8.06 -13.19 10.34
CA SER A 202 -8.65 -11.92 9.97
C SER A 202 -7.65 -10.77 10.06
N VAL A 203 -7.86 -9.76 9.23
CA VAL A 203 -7.02 -8.57 9.16
C VAL A 203 -7.93 -7.36 9.17
N GLY A 204 -7.84 -6.55 10.21
CA GLY A 204 -8.53 -5.26 10.28
C GLY A 204 -7.69 -4.16 9.63
N ILE A 205 -8.33 -3.30 8.86
CA ILE A 205 -7.72 -2.09 8.27
C ILE A 205 -8.47 -0.86 8.82
N PRO A 206 -8.18 -0.42 10.05
CA PRO A 206 -8.85 0.73 10.66
C PRO A 206 -8.60 2.06 9.91
N TRP A 207 -7.43 2.19 9.28
CA TRP A 207 -7.01 3.39 8.56
C TRP A 207 -6.20 3.02 7.33
N ALA A 208 -6.42 3.74 6.23
CA ALA A 208 -5.56 3.68 5.05
C ALA A 208 -5.63 4.96 4.22
N ARG A 209 -4.54 5.29 3.55
CA ARG A 209 -4.41 6.34 2.53
C ARG A 209 -3.76 5.71 1.31
N ILE A 210 -4.53 5.61 0.24
CA ILE A 210 -4.12 5.02 -1.04
C ILE A 210 -4.12 6.16 -2.05
N THR A 211 -2.95 6.48 -2.59
CA THR A 211 -2.79 7.56 -3.58
C THR A 211 -2.12 7.00 -4.84
N VAL A 212 -2.79 7.14 -5.98
CA VAL A 212 -2.30 6.67 -7.29
C VAL A 212 -2.27 7.86 -8.22
N GLN A 213 -1.08 8.38 -8.50
CA GLN A 213 -0.87 9.53 -9.38
C GLN A 213 -0.68 9.08 -10.84
N GLU A 214 0.23 8.13 -11.06
CA GLU A 214 0.48 7.48 -12.35
C GLU A 214 0.73 5.99 -12.10
N LEU A 215 0.34 5.13 -13.04
CA LEU A 215 0.76 3.73 -13.02
C LEU A 215 2.23 3.70 -13.42
N PRO A 216 3.13 3.08 -12.63
CA PRO A 216 4.52 2.88 -13.05
C PRO A 216 4.56 2.13 -14.39
N GLU A 217 5.57 2.34 -15.24
CA GLU A 217 5.75 1.55 -16.48
C GLU A 217 5.80 0.04 -16.20
N SER A 218 6.19 -0.37 -14.99
CA SER A 218 6.17 -1.76 -14.51
C SER A 218 4.78 -2.30 -14.14
N ALA A 219 3.71 -1.52 -14.29
CA ALA A 219 2.33 -1.96 -14.08
C ALA A 219 1.71 -2.63 -15.32
N VAL A 220 2.47 -2.69 -16.43
CA VAL A 220 2.16 -3.61 -17.52
C VAL A 220 2.54 -5.00 -17.01
N GLY A 221 1.52 -5.79 -16.64
CA GLY A 221 1.72 -7.17 -16.23
C GLY A 221 2.48 -7.93 -17.32
N VAL A 222 3.47 -8.72 -16.91
CA VAL A 222 4.06 -9.74 -17.78
C VAL A 222 2.94 -10.63 -18.30
N SER A 223 2.89 -10.81 -19.61
CA SER A 223 1.82 -11.56 -20.23
C SER A 223 1.90 -13.04 -19.79
N PRO A 224 0.77 -13.74 -19.57
CA PRO A 224 0.77 -15.13 -19.12
C PRO A 224 1.50 -16.12 -20.05
N ASP A 225 1.83 -15.68 -21.28
CA ASP A 225 2.54 -16.43 -22.30
C ASP A 225 4.07 -16.17 -22.32
N GLU A 226 4.60 -15.39 -21.37
CA GLU A 226 6.04 -15.16 -21.27
C GLU A 226 6.77 -16.43 -20.80
N VAL A 227 7.68 -16.92 -21.64
CA VAL A 227 8.53 -18.08 -21.35
C VAL A 227 9.93 -17.57 -21.00
N MET A 228 10.32 -17.73 -19.73
CA MET A 228 11.70 -17.45 -19.34
C MET A 228 12.63 -18.44 -20.05
N LEU A 229 13.69 -17.93 -20.69
CA LEU A 229 14.70 -18.74 -21.35
C LEU A 229 16.01 -18.72 -20.56
N ASP A 230 16.74 -19.83 -20.55
CA ASP A 230 18.12 -19.83 -20.09
C ASP A 230 19.05 -19.11 -21.10
N ASN A 231 20.33 -19.02 -20.74
CA ASN A 231 21.38 -18.46 -21.61
C ASN A 231 21.55 -19.21 -22.95
N GLN A 232 20.89 -20.35 -23.15
CA GLN A 232 20.87 -21.14 -24.38
C GLN A 232 19.52 -21.07 -25.10
N LEU A 233 18.67 -20.10 -24.74
CA LEU A 233 17.35 -19.86 -25.33
C LEU A 233 16.38 -21.05 -25.16
N LYS A 234 16.56 -21.87 -24.12
CA LYS A 234 15.62 -22.95 -23.79
C LYS A 234 14.67 -22.52 -22.68
N PRO A 235 13.37 -22.88 -22.75
CA PRO A 235 12.44 -22.65 -21.67
C PRO A 235 12.98 -23.20 -20.34
N ILE A 236 13.17 -22.32 -19.35
CA ILE A 236 13.39 -22.76 -17.97
C ILE A 236 12.02 -22.96 -17.34
N GLN A 237 11.76 -24.17 -16.85
CA GLN A 237 10.64 -24.38 -15.95
C GLN A 237 10.94 -23.60 -14.67
N PRO A 238 10.00 -22.74 -14.19
CA PRO A 238 10.14 -22.13 -12.89
C PRO A 238 10.41 -23.24 -11.89
N ALA A 239 11.50 -23.12 -11.12
CA ALA A 239 11.79 -24.10 -10.09
C ALA A 239 10.67 -24.04 -9.03
N THR A 240 9.65 -24.88 -9.17
CA THR A 240 8.58 -25.05 -8.17
C THR A 240 9.08 -25.95 -7.05
N ALA A 241 10.20 -25.56 -6.43
CA ALA A 241 10.59 -26.09 -5.14
C ALA A 241 9.97 -25.21 -4.07
N GLY A 242 8.68 -25.41 -3.79
CA GLY A 242 7.98 -24.69 -2.75
C GLY A 242 6.80 -25.50 -2.28
N ILE A 243 6.80 -25.87 -1.00
CA ILE A 243 5.62 -26.42 -0.33
C ILE A 243 4.40 -25.54 -0.68
N PRO A 244 3.28 -26.10 -1.17
CA PRO A 244 2.11 -25.31 -1.55
C PRO A 244 1.67 -24.35 -0.44
N ILE A 245 1.19 -23.17 -0.82
CA ILE A 245 0.71 -22.14 0.11
C ILE A 245 -0.80 -22.00 -0.08
N ASN A 246 -1.55 -22.24 1.00
CA ASN A 246 -2.97 -21.94 1.07
C ASN A 246 -3.20 -20.76 2.01
N SER A 247 -4.02 -19.80 1.61
CA SER A 247 -4.42 -18.70 2.48
C SER A 247 -5.92 -18.52 2.49
N ASN A 248 -6.45 -18.10 3.65
CA ASN A 248 -7.85 -17.77 3.83
C ASN A 248 -8.00 -16.67 4.88
N LEU A 249 -8.06 -15.44 4.39
CA LEU A 249 -8.05 -14.24 5.19
C LEU A 249 -9.36 -13.48 5.05
N THR A 250 -9.94 -13.05 6.16
CA THR A 250 -11.02 -12.07 6.18
C THR A 250 -10.46 -10.68 6.42
N ILE A 251 -10.48 -9.85 5.39
CA ILE A 251 -10.03 -8.45 5.42
C ILE A 251 -11.23 -7.56 5.74
N ARG A 252 -11.12 -6.74 6.77
CA ARG A 252 -12.17 -5.80 7.20
C ARG A 252 -11.69 -4.37 7.00
N VAL A 253 -12.26 -3.69 6.01
CA VAL A 253 -11.96 -2.31 5.68
C VAL A 253 -12.79 -1.41 6.59
N GLY A 254 -12.09 -0.72 7.50
CA GLY A 254 -12.67 0.11 8.55
C GLY A 254 -13.21 1.45 8.04
N ASN A 255 -13.51 2.34 8.99
CA ASN A 255 -14.23 3.57 8.67
C ASN A 255 -13.35 4.66 8.07
N ASP A 256 -12.04 4.71 8.32
CA ASP A 256 -11.16 5.78 7.83
C ASP A 256 -10.15 5.32 6.79
N VAL A 257 -10.65 4.62 5.77
CA VAL A 257 -9.91 4.24 4.56
C VAL A 257 -10.26 5.21 3.44
N ARG A 258 -9.24 5.84 2.85
CA ARG A 258 -9.42 6.82 1.77
C ARG A 258 -8.56 6.47 0.55
N LEU A 259 -9.16 6.66 -0.61
CA LEU A 259 -8.57 6.50 -1.93
C LEU A 259 -8.52 7.86 -2.63
N ASP A 260 -7.38 8.16 -3.25
CA ASP A 260 -7.15 9.29 -4.13
C ASP A 260 -6.46 8.77 -5.40
N ALA A 261 -7.24 8.42 -6.42
CA ALA A 261 -6.73 7.73 -7.61
C ALA A 261 -7.52 8.14 -8.84
N PHE A 262 -6.82 8.48 -9.93
CA PHE A 262 -7.42 8.76 -11.24
C PHE A 262 -8.61 9.75 -11.19
N GLY A 263 -8.48 10.81 -10.38
CA GLY A 263 -9.53 11.83 -10.18
C GLY A 263 -10.61 11.45 -9.15
N LEU A 264 -10.67 10.20 -8.68
CA LEU A 264 -11.58 9.77 -7.62
C LEU A 264 -10.96 10.01 -6.24
N LYS A 265 -11.64 10.82 -5.41
CA LYS A 265 -11.39 10.94 -3.98
C LYS A 265 -12.55 10.32 -3.22
N ALA A 266 -12.32 9.18 -2.57
CA ALA A 266 -13.39 8.37 -1.97
C ALA A 266 -13.02 7.83 -0.59
N ARG A 267 -14.03 7.61 0.24
CA ARG A 267 -13.94 6.76 1.43
C ARG A 267 -14.34 5.35 1.04
N LEU A 268 -13.62 4.34 1.52
CA LEU A 268 -13.94 2.94 1.28
C LEU A 268 -14.32 2.25 2.60
N ARG A 269 -15.23 1.27 2.52
CA ARG A 269 -15.62 0.42 3.65
C ARG A 269 -16.15 -0.92 3.15
N GLY A 270 -15.85 -2.01 3.85
CA GLY A 270 -16.40 -3.31 3.47
C GLY A 270 -15.63 -4.48 4.04
N ASP A 271 -15.99 -5.66 3.57
CA ASP A 271 -15.46 -6.93 4.04
C ASP A 271 -15.12 -7.80 2.82
N LEU A 272 -13.91 -8.33 2.81
CA LEU A 272 -13.38 -9.18 1.75
C LEU A 272 -12.88 -10.49 2.36
N ARG A 273 -13.17 -11.60 1.70
CA ARG A 273 -12.53 -12.89 1.94
C ARG A 273 -11.55 -13.13 0.80
N VAL A 274 -10.28 -13.23 1.17
CA VAL A 274 -9.17 -13.51 0.26
C VAL A 274 -8.76 -14.95 0.47
N ALA A 275 -8.90 -15.77 -0.56
CA ALA A 275 -8.49 -17.16 -0.56
C ALA A 275 -7.44 -17.38 -1.64
N GLN A 276 -6.36 -18.10 -1.32
CA GLN A 276 -5.37 -18.51 -2.30
C GLN A 276 -5.14 -20.01 -2.15
N ASP A 277 -5.13 -20.72 -3.27
CA ASP A 277 -4.78 -22.14 -3.35
C ASP A 277 -3.99 -22.42 -4.64
N GLN A 278 -3.89 -23.69 -5.03
CA GLN A 278 -3.20 -24.11 -6.26
C GLN A 278 -3.86 -23.57 -7.55
N ASN A 279 -5.13 -23.17 -7.49
CA ASN A 279 -5.89 -22.63 -8.63
C ASN A 279 -5.74 -21.10 -8.77
N GLY A 280 -5.10 -20.45 -7.81
CA GLY A 280 -4.80 -19.01 -7.85
C GLY A 280 -5.41 -18.22 -6.69
N LEU A 281 -5.45 -16.89 -6.87
CA LEU A 281 -5.98 -15.94 -5.89
C LEU A 281 -7.45 -15.63 -6.20
N GLY A 282 -8.32 -15.87 -5.23
CA GLY A 282 -9.74 -15.52 -5.26
C GLY A 282 -10.10 -14.51 -4.18
N VAL A 283 -10.90 -13.50 -4.54
CA VAL A 283 -11.44 -12.48 -3.64
C VAL A 283 -12.96 -12.49 -3.75
N HIS A 284 -13.62 -12.58 -2.59
CA HIS A 284 -15.08 -12.54 -2.47
C HIS A 284 -15.49 -11.48 -1.46
N GLY A 285 -16.59 -10.79 -1.70
CA GLY A 285 -17.15 -9.81 -0.75
C GLY A 285 -17.48 -8.50 -1.42
N GLN A 286 -17.53 -7.43 -0.65
CA GLN A 286 -18.00 -6.15 -1.14
C GLN A 286 -17.23 -4.98 -0.53
N ILE A 287 -16.83 -4.04 -1.38
CA ILE A 287 -16.38 -2.71 -0.99
C ILE A 287 -17.46 -1.70 -1.36
N ASN A 288 -17.79 -0.85 -0.40
CA ASN A 288 -18.70 0.27 -0.55
C ASN A 288 -17.90 1.57 -0.59
N ILE A 289 -18.45 2.56 -1.30
CA ILE A 289 -18.02 3.95 -1.30
C ILE A 289 -19.12 4.77 -0.62
N PRO A 290 -19.06 4.97 0.72
CA PRO A 290 -20.10 5.72 1.43
C PRO A 290 -20.13 7.20 1.05
N SER A 291 -19.00 7.73 0.57
CA SER A 291 -18.87 9.10 0.10
C SER A 291 -17.67 9.20 -0.84
N GLY A 292 -17.81 9.93 -1.94
CA GLY A 292 -16.71 10.24 -2.83
C GLY A 292 -17.04 11.38 -3.77
N ARG A 293 -15.99 11.95 -4.38
CA ARG A 293 -16.06 12.96 -5.41
C ARG A 293 -15.11 12.56 -6.52
N PHE A 294 -15.62 12.53 -7.74
CA PHE A 294 -14.86 12.23 -8.94
C PHE A 294 -14.67 13.53 -9.73
N HIS A 295 -13.41 13.92 -9.90
CA HIS A 295 -13.02 15.13 -10.60
C HIS A 295 -12.04 14.79 -11.73
N ALA A 296 -12.55 14.74 -12.96
CA ALA A 296 -11.77 14.48 -14.16
C ALA A 296 -12.51 15.00 -15.39
N TYR A 297 -11.78 15.27 -16.48
CA TYR A 297 -12.37 15.70 -17.76
C TYR A 297 -13.26 16.96 -17.65
N GLY A 298 -12.91 17.87 -16.72
CA GLY A 298 -13.71 19.06 -16.42
C GLY A 298 -15.05 18.78 -15.73
N GLN A 299 -15.30 17.53 -15.31
CA GLN A 299 -16.51 17.13 -14.61
C GLN A 299 -16.26 16.99 -13.12
N ASP A 300 -17.25 17.38 -12.34
CA ASP A 300 -17.23 17.29 -10.89
C ASP A 300 -18.46 16.56 -10.38
N LEU A 301 -18.28 15.28 -10.06
CA LEU A 301 -19.36 14.36 -9.75
C LEU A 301 -19.30 13.89 -8.29
N LEU A 302 -20.40 13.99 -7.58
CA LEU A 302 -20.58 13.48 -6.22
C LEU A 302 -21.10 12.04 -6.28
N VAL A 303 -20.35 11.10 -5.70
CA VAL A 303 -20.73 9.68 -5.63
C VAL A 303 -21.83 9.52 -4.59
N ARG A 304 -23.04 9.16 -5.03
CA ARG A 304 -24.19 8.87 -4.15
C ARG A 304 -24.24 7.42 -3.71
N LYS A 305 -23.85 6.53 -4.62
CA LYS A 305 -23.80 5.08 -4.40
C LYS A 305 -22.55 4.55 -5.06
N GLY A 306 -21.77 3.75 -4.36
CA GLY A 306 -20.68 3.00 -4.98
C GLY A 306 -20.54 1.65 -4.32
N GLN A 307 -20.69 0.60 -5.12
CA GLN A 307 -20.53 -0.78 -4.69
C GLN A 307 -19.64 -1.50 -5.70
N LEU A 308 -18.63 -2.19 -5.17
CA LEU A 308 -17.75 -3.09 -5.90
C LEU A 308 -17.94 -4.47 -5.27
N ILE A 309 -18.43 -5.42 -6.05
CA ILE A 309 -18.73 -6.79 -5.58
C ILE A 309 -17.69 -7.72 -6.21
N PHE A 310 -16.96 -8.44 -5.36
CA PHE A 310 -15.94 -9.39 -5.77
C PHE A 310 -16.50 -10.80 -5.68
N SER A 311 -16.27 -11.61 -6.72
CA SER A 311 -16.82 -12.96 -6.85
C SER A 311 -15.82 -13.99 -7.38
N GLY A 312 -14.53 -13.78 -7.15
CA GLY A 312 -13.45 -14.64 -7.64
C GLY A 312 -12.25 -13.80 -8.09
N PRO A 313 -12.09 -13.47 -9.38
CA PRO A 313 -10.94 -12.69 -9.85
C PRO A 313 -10.84 -11.32 -9.15
N PRO A 314 -9.68 -10.96 -8.57
CA PRO A 314 -9.50 -9.71 -7.83
C PRO A 314 -9.54 -8.45 -8.70
N ASP A 315 -9.27 -8.59 -9.99
CA ASP A 315 -9.19 -7.53 -11.00
C ASP A 315 -10.53 -7.28 -11.73
N GLN A 316 -11.52 -8.17 -11.55
CA GLN A 316 -12.83 -8.08 -12.22
C GLN A 316 -14.01 -7.98 -11.22
N PRO A 317 -14.09 -6.93 -10.39
CA PRO A 317 -15.28 -6.72 -9.58
C PRO A 317 -16.47 -6.29 -10.45
N LEU A 318 -17.67 -6.66 -10.01
CA LEU A 318 -18.92 -6.09 -10.51
C LEU A 318 -19.11 -4.70 -9.91
N LEU A 319 -19.27 -3.71 -10.79
CA LEU A 319 -19.48 -2.31 -10.45
C LEU A 319 -20.98 -2.00 -10.35
N ASN A 320 -21.35 -1.19 -9.37
CA ASN A 320 -22.65 -0.53 -9.28
C ASN A 320 -22.44 0.83 -8.61
N ILE A 321 -22.10 1.81 -9.44
CA ILE A 321 -21.71 3.15 -9.01
C ILE A 321 -22.66 4.16 -9.63
N GLU A 322 -23.12 5.12 -8.84
CA GLU A 322 -23.94 6.25 -9.26
C GLU A 322 -23.31 7.53 -8.72
N ALA A 323 -23.04 8.47 -9.63
CA ALA A 323 -22.53 9.78 -9.30
C ALA A 323 -23.36 10.85 -10.01
N ILE A 324 -23.65 11.94 -9.31
CA ILE A 324 -24.40 13.07 -9.84
C ILE A 324 -23.49 14.28 -9.99
N ARG A 325 -23.76 15.14 -10.96
CA ARG A 325 -23.12 16.46 -11.03
C ARG A 325 -23.42 17.22 -9.73
N ASN A 326 -22.49 18.06 -9.30
CA ASN A 326 -22.73 18.94 -8.17
C ASN A 326 -23.99 19.80 -8.43
N PRO A 327 -25.04 19.72 -7.59
CA PRO A 327 -26.27 20.51 -7.77
C PRO A 327 -26.01 22.01 -7.84
N ASP A 328 -25.00 22.51 -7.13
CA ASP A 328 -24.58 23.92 -7.16
C ASP A 328 -24.12 24.39 -8.56
N ALA A 329 -23.79 23.46 -9.45
CA ALA A 329 -23.30 23.69 -10.80
C ALA A 329 -24.29 23.24 -11.89
N THR A 330 -25.59 23.15 -11.55
CA THR A 330 -26.66 22.71 -12.46
C THR A 330 -27.86 23.66 -12.41
N GLU A 331 -28.36 24.09 -13.57
CA GLU A 331 -29.53 24.94 -13.69
C GLU A 331 -30.83 24.16 -13.48
N ASN A 332 -31.92 24.89 -13.20
CA ASN A 332 -33.30 24.39 -13.17
C ASN A 332 -33.57 23.27 -12.15
N ASP A 333 -32.72 23.11 -11.12
CA ASP A 333 -32.83 22.07 -10.09
C ASP A 333 -32.87 20.63 -10.67
N VAL A 334 -32.24 20.44 -11.84
CA VAL A 334 -32.16 19.14 -12.51
C VAL A 334 -31.00 18.33 -11.95
N THR A 335 -31.26 17.11 -11.49
CA THR A 335 -30.17 16.20 -11.09
C THR A 335 -29.73 15.39 -12.30
N ALA A 336 -28.58 15.71 -12.89
CA ALA A 336 -27.96 14.88 -13.92
C ALA A 336 -26.82 14.04 -13.35
N GLY A 337 -26.69 12.80 -13.83
CA GLY A 337 -25.70 11.87 -13.30
C GLY A 337 -25.32 10.75 -14.25
N VAL A 338 -24.36 9.96 -13.80
CA VAL A 338 -23.86 8.78 -14.48
C VAL A 338 -24.02 7.57 -13.57
N ARG A 339 -24.44 6.45 -14.16
CA ARG A 339 -24.49 5.14 -13.54
C ARG A 339 -23.53 4.20 -14.28
N VAL A 340 -22.63 3.58 -13.53
CA VAL A 340 -21.66 2.60 -14.03
C VAL A 340 -22.02 1.24 -13.44
N THR A 341 -22.35 0.29 -14.32
CA THR A 341 -22.74 -1.08 -13.94
C THR A 341 -21.96 -2.11 -14.74
N GLY A 342 -21.95 -3.37 -14.31
CA GLY A 342 -21.25 -4.45 -15.03
C GLY A 342 -19.82 -4.66 -14.54
N MET A 343 -19.09 -5.54 -15.22
CA MET A 343 -17.73 -5.92 -14.81
C MET A 343 -16.74 -4.77 -15.05
N ALA A 344 -15.69 -4.67 -14.22
CA ALA A 344 -14.73 -3.57 -14.30
C ALA A 344 -13.95 -3.49 -15.63
N ASP A 345 -13.78 -4.61 -16.33
CA ASP A 345 -13.13 -4.71 -17.64
C ASP A 345 -14.07 -4.39 -18.82
N ALA A 346 -15.39 -4.55 -18.62
CA ALA A 346 -16.42 -4.23 -19.59
C ALA A 346 -17.61 -3.48 -18.94
N PRO A 347 -17.39 -2.27 -18.40
CA PRO A 347 -18.44 -1.53 -17.71
C PRO A 347 -19.47 -0.98 -18.71
N ARG A 348 -20.73 -0.93 -18.27
CA ARG A 348 -21.83 -0.23 -18.94
C ARG A 348 -22.05 1.11 -18.27
N LEU A 349 -22.04 2.16 -19.08
CA LEU A 349 -22.22 3.53 -18.64
C LEU A 349 -23.55 4.07 -19.14
N GLU A 350 -24.39 4.51 -18.21
CA GLU A 350 -25.71 5.09 -18.48
C GLU A 350 -25.75 6.51 -17.91
N VAL A 351 -26.20 7.46 -18.71
CA VAL A 351 -26.41 8.85 -18.28
C VAL A 351 -27.90 9.02 -17.98
N PHE A 352 -28.23 9.63 -16.85
CA PHE A 352 -29.60 9.84 -16.41
C PHE A 352 -29.82 11.27 -15.91
N SER A 353 -31.09 11.68 -15.87
CA SER A 353 -31.53 12.91 -15.22
C SER A 353 -32.77 12.68 -14.38
N ASP A 354 -32.98 13.53 -13.38
CA ASP A 354 -34.23 13.67 -12.63
C ASP A 354 -34.64 15.15 -12.66
N PRO A 355 -35.76 15.54 -13.31
CA PRO A 355 -36.73 14.67 -14.02
C PRO A 355 -36.14 13.90 -15.21
N ALA A 356 -36.74 12.77 -15.55
CA ALA A 356 -36.28 11.91 -16.66
C ALA A 356 -36.39 12.62 -18.02
N MET A 357 -35.26 12.69 -18.74
CA MET A 357 -35.16 13.33 -20.06
C MET A 357 -34.53 12.37 -21.08
N SER A 358 -34.40 12.81 -22.33
CA SER A 358 -33.63 12.07 -23.34
C SER A 358 -32.15 11.98 -22.92
N GLN A 359 -31.44 10.95 -23.39
CA GLN A 359 -30.03 10.75 -23.03
C GLN A 359 -29.14 11.92 -23.51
N GLN A 360 -29.51 12.57 -24.62
CA GLN A 360 -28.81 13.74 -25.14
C GLN A 360 -28.99 14.96 -24.22
N GLU A 361 -30.22 15.16 -23.73
CA GLU A 361 -30.54 16.22 -22.77
C GLU A 361 -29.85 15.99 -21.42
N ALA A 362 -29.91 14.77 -20.91
CA ALA A 362 -29.25 14.38 -19.67
C ALA A 362 -27.72 14.52 -19.76
N LEU A 363 -27.13 14.16 -20.90
CA LEU A 363 -25.70 14.36 -21.17
C LEU A 363 -25.35 15.86 -21.24
N SER A 364 -26.22 16.68 -21.83
CA SER A 364 -26.04 18.11 -21.84
C SER A 364 -25.99 18.68 -20.42
N TYR A 365 -26.95 18.33 -19.57
CA TYR A 365 -26.93 18.74 -18.16
C TYR A 365 -25.71 18.18 -17.43
N LEU A 366 -25.34 16.93 -17.70
CA LEU A 366 -24.16 16.31 -17.07
C LEU A 366 -22.87 17.04 -17.44
N LEU A 367 -22.67 17.42 -18.70
CA LEU A 367 -21.43 18.05 -19.18
C LEU A 367 -21.41 19.57 -18.96
N ARG A 368 -22.55 20.24 -19.17
CA ARG A 368 -22.66 21.71 -19.23
C ARG A 368 -23.42 22.32 -18.05
N GLY A 369 -24.15 21.53 -17.27
CA GLY A 369 -25.02 22.03 -16.21
C GLY A 369 -26.37 22.58 -16.71
N GLN A 370 -26.67 22.50 -18.01
CA GLN A 370 -27.89 23.05 -18.61
C GLN A 370 -28.39 22.19 -19.78
N GLY A 371 -29.66 22.40 -20.17
CA GLY A 371 -30.34 21.66 -21.23
C GLY A 371 -29.91 22.02 -22.66
N LEU A 372 -30.36 21.23 -23.65
CA LEU A 372 -30.32 21.61 -25.05
C LEU A 372 -31.53 22.52 -25.27
N GLY A 373 -31.35 23.84 -25.21
CA GLY A 373 -32.45 24.78 -25.43
C GLY A 373 -33.28 24.47 -26.69
N ALA A 374 -34.55 24.88 -26.72
CA ALA A 374 -35.52 24.54 -27.77
C ALA A 374 -35.21 25.09 -29.19
N GLY A 375 -33.99 25.53 -29.46
CA GLY A 375 -33.54 26.04 -30.75
C GLY A 375 -32.08 25.70 -31.00
N GLY A 376 -31.84 24.64 -31.77
CA GLY A 376 -30.68 24.52 -32.64
C GLY A 376 -29.38 24.03 -31.99
N ALA A 377 -28.81 23.00 -32.62
CA ALA A 377 -27.38 22.73 -32.57
C ALA A 377 -26.61 23.92 -33.17
N ASP A 378 -26.40 24.98 -32.40
CA ASP A 378 -25.56 26.10 -32.82
C ASP A 378 -24.09 25.75 -32.65
N GLY A 379 -23.29 26.03 -33.69
CA GLY A 379 -21.85 25.77 -33.74
C GLY A 379 -21.04 26.38 -32.59
N ASN A 380 -21.63 27.31 -31.83
CA ASN A 380 -21.05 27.90 -30.62
C ASN A 380 -20.92 26.89 -29.47
N ALA A 381 -21.78 25.87 -29.40
CA ALA A 381 -21.72 24.80 -28.38
C ALA A 381 -20.56 23.81 -28.62
N MET A 382 -20.26 23.50 -29.89
CA MET A 382 -19.11 22.66 -30.26
C MET A 382 -17.79 23.42 -30.03
N THR A 383 -17.76 24.72 -30.36
CA THR A 383 -16.59 25.58 -30.16
C THR A 383 -16.26 25.75 -28.67
N SER A 384 -17.25 25.96 -27.80
CA SER A 384 -17.04 26.04 -26.35
C SER A 384 -16.57 24.71 -25.74
N MET A 385 -17.08 23.56 -26.22
CA MET A 385 -16.55 22.24 -25.83
C MET A 385 -15.09 22.04 -26.27
N LEU A 386 -14.74 22.39 -27.52
CA LEU A 386 -13.37 22.29 -28.03
C LEU A 386 -12.40 23.19 -27.26
N ILE A 387 -12.82 24.42 -26.92
CA ILE A 387 -12.02 25.36 -26.12
C ILE A 387 -11.88 24.84 -24.69
N GLY A 388 -12.97 24.39 -24.06
CA GLY A 388 -12.94 23.82 -22.70
C GLY A 388 -12.04 22.58 -22.60
N MET A 389 -12.04 21.71 -23.62
CA MET A 389 -11.11 20.57 -23.68
C MET A 389 -9.65 21.00 -23.87
N GLY A 390 -9.38 22.01 -24.72
CA GLY A 390 -8.03 22.54 -24.92
C GLY A 390 -7.47 23.25 -23.67
N VAL A 391 -8.34 23.96 -22.95
CA VAL A 391 -8.03 24.58 -21.66
C VAL A 391 -7.77 23.53 -20.58
N ALA A 392 -8.61 22.50 -20.50
CA ALA A 392 -8.44 21.41 -19.53
C ALA A 392 -7.17 20.57 -19.77
N GLN A 393 -6.77 20.34 -21.04
CA GLN A 393 -5.51 19.67 -21.37
C GLN A 393 -4.27 20.55 -21.08
N SER A 394 -4.38 21.87 -21.19
CA SER A 394 -3.26 22.80 -20.92
C SER A 394 -3.14 23.23 -19.45
N GLY A 395 -4.19 23.10 -18.65
CA GLY A 395 -4.20 23.47 -17.22
C GLY A 395 -3.13 22.77 -16.37
N GLN A 396 -2.71 21.56 -16.75
CA GLN A 396 -1.60 20.85 -16.07
C GLN A 396 -0.21 21.41 -16.42
N LEU A 397 -0.05 22.09 -17.56
CA LEU A 397 1.21 22.69 -18.00
C LEU A 397 1.40 24.11 -17.43
N VAL A 398 0.29 24.83 -17.20
CA VAL A 398 0.30 26.24 -16.77
C VAL A 398 0.72 26.41 -15.30
N GLY A 399 0.38 25.47 -14.42
CA GLY A 399 0.77 25.53 -12.99
C GLY A 399 2.29 25.60 -12.76
N LYS A 400 3.10 24.94 -13.60
CA LYS A 400 4.58 24.96 -13.52
C LYS A 400 5.21 26.26 -14.02
N ILE A 401 4.53 26.99 -14.90
CA ILE A 401 5.02 28.28 -15.43
C ILE A 401 4.78 29.39 -14.40
N GLY A 402 3.63 29.38 -13.71
CA GLY A 402 3.28 30.38 -12.70
C GLY A 402 4.29 30.50 -11.54
N GLU A 403 4.78 29.36 -11.04
CA GLU A 403 5.74 29.32 -9.93
C GLU A 403 7.09 29.96 -10.28
N ALA A 404 7.54 29.85 -11.55
CA ALA A 404 8.77 30.48 -12.03
C ALA A 404 8.67 32.02 -12.08
N PHE A 405 7.46 32.56 -12.17
CA PHE A 405 7.17 34.00 -12.18
C PHE A 405 6.64 34.53 -10.83
N GLY A 406 6.72 33.73 -9.76
CA GLY A 406 6.31 34.14 -8.41
C GLY A 406 4.81 34.17 -8.16
N VAL A 407 4.00 33.53 -9.02
CA VAL A 407 2.55 33.40 -8.85
C VAL A 407 2.22 32.01 -8.33
N SER A 408 1.69 31.95 -7.11
CA SER A 408 1.30 30.68 -6.47
C SER A 408 -0.13 30.29 -6.84
N ASN A 409 -0.36 28.97 -6.98
CA ASN A 409 -1.66 28.39 -7.33
C ASN A 409 -2.28 28.98 -8.60
N LEU A 410 -1.48 29.13 -9.66
CA LEU A 410 -1.98 29.58 -10.95
C LEU A 410 -2.92 28.51 -11.54
N ALA A 411 -4.18 28.89 -11.72
CA ALA A 411 -5.23 28.05 -12.27
C ALA A 411 -5.85 28.73 -13.49
N LEU A 412 -6.16 27.93 -14.51
CA LEU A 412 -6.92 28.32 -15.68
C LEU A 412 -8.26 27.58 -15.60
N ASP A 413 -9.35 28.33 -15.53
CA ASP A 413 -10.71 27.82 -15.29
C ASP A 413 -11.69 28.46 -16.28
N THR A 414 -12.92 27.97 -16.30
CA THR A 414 -14.05 28.59 -17.01
C THR A 414 -15.14 28.91 -15.99
N GLU A 415 -15.48 30.19 -15.82
CA GLU A 415 -16.55 30.64 -14.93
C GLU A 415 -17.71 31.23 -15.76
N GLY A 416 -18.93 31.22 -15.21
CA GLY A 416 -20.12 31.81 -15.87
C GLY A 416 -20.84 30.87 -16.84
N VAL A 417 -22.06 31.25 -17.22
CA VAL A 417 -22.98 30.46 -18.06
C VAL A 417 -23.56 31.31 -19.19
N GLY A 418 -23.79 30.71 -20.36
CA GLY A 418 -24.36 31.41 -21.53
C GLY A 418 -23.46 32.54 -22.04
N ASP A 419 -24.05 33.69 -22.35
CA ASP A 419 -23.33 34.88 -22.85
C ASP A 419 -22.32 35.44 -21.83
N SER A 420 -22.47 35.10 -20.53
CA SER A 420 -21.55 35.48 -19.46
C SER A 420 -20.38 34.51 -19.26
N SER A 421 -20.22 33.48 -20.12
CA SER A 421 -19.14 32.51 -19.98
C SER A 421 -17.79 33.17 -20.26
N GLN A 422 -16.84 32.99 -19.34
CA GLN A 422 -15.52 33.59 -19.39
C GLN A 422 -14.43 32.55 -19.10
N VAL A 423 -13.29 32.67 -19.80
CA VAL A 423 -12.07 31.97 -19.43
C VAL A 423 -11.36 32.81 -18.36
N VAL A 424 -11.11 32.22 -17.20
CA VAL A 424 -10.54 32.91 -16.04
C VAL A 424 -9.17 32.34 -15.72
N VAL A 425 -8.18 33.22 -15.68
CA VAL A 425 -6.87 32.94 -15.09
C VAL A 425 -6.89 33.47 -13.67
N SER A 426 -6.59 32.63 -12.68
CA SER A 426 -6.51 33.06 -11.28
C SER A 426 -5.22 32.60 -10.62
N GLY A 427 -4.70 33.41 -9.69
CA GLY A 427 -3.49 33.08 -8.94
C GLY A 427 -3.25 34.02 -7.77
N TYR A 428 -2.36 33.63 -6.87
CA TYR A 428 -1.95 34.43 -5.72
C TYR A 428 -0.57 35.03 -5.96
N VAL A 429 -0.51 36.36 -5.99
CA VAL A 429 0.72 37.12 -6.22
C VAL A 429 1.44 37.49 -4.93
N LEU A 430 0.69 37.59 -3.81
CA LEU A 430 1.19 37.84 -2.45
C LEU A 430 0.35 37.00 -1.46
N PRO A 431 0.86 36.73 -0.24
CA PRO A 431 0.06 36.09 0.81
C PRO A 431 -1.25 36.86 1.05
N GLY A 432 -2.38 36.22 0.75
CA GLY A 432 -3.70 36.80 0.94
C GLY A 432 -4.20 37.72 -0.19
N LEU A 433 -3.41 38.00 -1.24
CA LEU A 433 -3.85 38.74 -2.43
C LEU A 433 -4.02 37.81 -3.62
N GLN A 434 -5.27 37.57 -4.01
CA GLN A 434 -5.64 36.83 -5.20
C GLN A 434 -5.95 37.80 -6.34
N VAL A 435 -5.45 37.47 -7.53
CA VAL A 435 -5.78 38.14 -8.78
C VAL A 435 -6.53 37.15 -9.66
N LYS A 436 -7.66 37.58 -10.22
CA LYS A 436 -8.38 36.87 -11.27
C LYS A 436 -8.51 37.77 -12.49
N TYR A 437 -8.26 37.21 -13.66
CA TYR A 437 -8.47 37.87 -14.94
C TYR A 437 -9.35 36.99 -15.81
N GLY A 438 -10.58 37.42 -16.05
CA GLY A 438 -11.56 36.76 -16.89
C GLY A 438 -11.67 37.46 -18.25
N VAL A 439 -11.81 36.67 -19.32
CA VAL A 439 -12.20 37.19 -20.65
C VAL A 439 -13.42 36.45 -21.12
N GLY A 440 -14.49 37.19 -21.39
CA GLY A 440 -15.74 36.66 -21.91
C GLY A 440 -15.55 36.01 -23.27
N ILE A 441 -16.08 34.80 -23.42
CA ILE A 441 -15.92 33.94 -24.60
C ILE A 441 -16.79 34.44 -25.76
N PHE A 442 -17.93 35.06 -25.44
CA PHE A 442 -18.93 35.47 -26.43
C PHE A 442 -19.07 36.99 -26.56
N ASP A 443 -18.85 37.75 -25.49
CA ASP A 443 -18.96 39.21 -25.47
C ASP A 443 -17.59 39.93 -25.53
N SER A 444 -16.47 39.19 -25.44
CA SER A 444 -15.09 39.71 -25.40
C SER A 444 -14.82 40.71 -24.27
N LEU A 445 -15.62 40.71 -23.20
CA LEU A 445 -15.45 41.61 -22.08
C LEU A 445 -14.38 41.07 -21.12
N ALA A 446 -13.41 41.92 -20.78
CA ALA A 446 -12.39 41.57 -19.81
C ALA A 446 -12.81 42.01 -18.40
N THR A 447 -12.67 41.12 -17.43
CA THR A 447 -12.92 41.38 -16.01
C THR A 447 -11.63 41.13 -15.22
N LEU A 448 -11.25 42.08 -14.37
CA LEU A 448 -10.14 41.96 -13.43
C LEU A 448 -10.69 42.01 -12.01
N THR A 449 -10.47 40.94 -11.25
CA THR A 449 -10.86 40.86 -9.84
C THR A 449 -9.63 40.79 -8.96
N LEU A 450 -9.53 41.69 -8.00
CA LEU A 450 -8.51 41.71 -6.96
C LEU A 450 -9.19 41.41 -5.63
N ARG A 451 -8.83 40.30 -4.99
CA ARG A 451 -9.38 39.90 -3.70
C ARG A 451 -8.27 39.85 -2.66
N TYR A 452 -8.34 40.70 -1.64
CA TYR A 452 -7.40 40.75 -0.53
C TYR A 452 -8.05 40.30 0.79
N ARG A 453 -7.41 39.36 1.48
CA ARG A 453 -7.84 38.90 2.80
C ARG A 453 -7.35 39.86 3.89
N LEU A 454 -8.25 40.64 4.47
CA LEU A 454 -7.95 41.58 5.55
C LEU A 454 -7.81 40.87 6.91
N MET A 455 -8.71 39.93 7.20
CA MET A 455 -8.74 39.11 8.43
C MET A 455 -9.31 37.72 8.10
N PRO A 456 -9.18 36.72 8.97
CA PRO A 456 -9.94 35.48 8.82
C PRO A 456 -11.43 35.82 8.64
N ARG A 457 -12.02 35.37 7.53
CA ARG A 457 -13.42 35.62 7.13
C ARG A 457 -13.78 37.03 6.63
N LEU A 458 -12.84 38.00 6.58
CA LEU A 458 -13.08 39.34 6.02
C LEU A 458 -12.20 39.58 4.79
N TYR A 459 -12.83 39.90 3.67
CA TYR A 459 -12.17 40.12 2.38
C TYR A 459 -12.56 41.47 1.80
N LEU A 460 -11.61 42.13 1.15
CA LEU A 460 -11.83 43.28 0.28
C LEU A 460 -11.73 42.79 -1.15
N GLU A 461 -12.75 43.06 -1.96
CA GLU A 461 -12.80 42.67 -3.36
C GLU A 461 -12.99 43.91 -4.23
N ALA A 462 -12.11 44.09 -5.21
CA ALA A 462 -12.26 45.09 -6.25
C ALA A 462 -12.46 44.38 -7.59
N VAL A 463 -13.56 44.67 -8.28
CA VAL A 463 -13.87 44.14 -9.61
C VAL A 463 -13.83 45.29 -10.61
N SER A 464 -13.11 45.09 -11.70
CA SER A 464 -13.02 46.03 -12.81
C SER A 464 -13.39 45.32 -14.11
N GLY A 465 -14.54 45.69 -14.69
CA GLY A 465 -15.00 45.19 -15.99
C GLY A 465 -15.75 46.28 -16.75
N LEU A 466 -17.00 46.01 -17.13
CA LEU A 466 -17.92 47.04 -17.63
C LEU A 466 -18.23 48.10 -16.57
N ASP A 467 -18.43 47.63 -15.33
CA ASP A 467 -18.59 48.46 -14.15
C ASP A 467 -17.40 48.23 -13.20
N GLN A 468 -17.16 49.21 -12.33
CA GLN A 468 -16.15 49.13 -11.28
C GLN A 468 -16.85 49.04 -9.93
N ALA A 469 -16.54 48.00 -9.17
CA ALA A 469 -17.10 47.76 -7.85
C ALA A 469 -15.99 47.54 -6.82
N LEU A 470 -16.23 47.99 -5.60
CA LEU A 470 -15.38 47.73 -4.44
C LEU A 470 -16.27 47.23 -3.30
N ASP A 471 -16.12 45.95 -2.99
CA ASP A 471 -16.97 45.22 -2.04
C ASP A 471 -16.17 44.78 -0.83
N VAL A 472 -16.84 44.73 0.33
CA VAL A 472 -16.31 44.14 1.55
C VAL A 472 -17.14 42.90 1.87
N LEU A 473 -16.52 41.73 1.79
CA LEU A 473 -17.17 40.43 1.94
C LEU A 473 -16.83 39.84 3.32
N TYR A 474 -17.84 39.48 4.10
CA TYR A 474 -17.68 38.76 5.36
C TYR A 474 -18.37 37.39 5.31
N GLN A 475 -17.60 36.32 5.54
CA GLN A 475 -18.07 34.94 5.41
C GLN A 475 -18.51 34.38 6.77
N PHE A 476 -19.76 33.90 6.85
CA PHE A 476 -20.27 33.15 8.01
C PHE A 476 -20.13 31.64 7.75
N GLU A 477 -19.64 30.89 8.74
CA GLU A 477 -19.73 29.42 8.76
C GLU A 477 -20.87 29.04 9.70
N PHE A 478 -21.77 28.17 9.24
CA PHE A 478 -22.81 27.55 10.06
C PHE A 478 -22.44 26.11 10.40
#